data_AF-A0A0B8N8L3-F1
#
_entry.id   AF-A0A0B8N8L3-F1
#
_cell.length_a   1.000
_cell.length_b   1.000
_cell.length_c   1.000
_cell.angle_alpha   90.00
_cell.angle_beta   90.00
_cell.angle_gamma   90.00
#
_symmetry.space_group_name_H-M   'P 1'
#
loop_
_entity.id
_entity.type
_entity.pdbx_description
1 polymer ?
#
loop_
_entity_poly.entity_id
_entity_poly.type
_entity_poly.pdbx_seq_one_letter_code
_entity_poly.pdbx_strand_id
1 'polypeptide(L)'
;MQPEYASFLAACARERRRELNLSLDDVIAAGGPTRRTLVRVEAATLGPAPKPVTFRRLDTALEWQNGSAARAYWRGEKPHPVRAERALDAGTAMVAVPATLALALFEAQLELNLAAAPDPVDRLRLTESVARMNTECGRLLGLYLTDLLERNRDPQGSTPPLLERAFAELLNSPVAPEDPDYEDKLYRRWLIGRTTEVPRELAGRFVARLAQARKNAGEGPQ
;
A
#
# COMPACT_ATOMS: atom_id res chain seq x y z
N MET A 1 -10.46 -5.34 -36.96
CA MET A 1 -10.99 -4.76 -35.71
C MET A 1 -12.38 -5.32 -35.52
N GLN A 2 -12.65 -5.98 -34.39
CA GLN A 2 -13.98 -6.49 -34.11
C GLN A 2 -14.85 -5.32 -33.62
N PRO A 3 -16.03 -5.07 -34.21
CA PRO A 3 -16.91 -3.94 -33.84
C PRO A 3 -17.34 -3.96 -32.36
N GLU A 4 -17.24 -5.14 -31.72
CA GLU A 4 -17.48 -5.33 -30.29
C GLU A 4 -16.49 -4.56 -29.40
N TYR A 5 -15.21 -4.42 -29.78
CA TYR A 5 -14.22 -3.73 -28.94
C TYR A 5 -14.38 -2.21 -28.93
N ALA A 6 -14.83 -1.63 -30.04
CA ALA A 6 -15.19 -0.22 -30.06
C ALA A 6 -16.39 0.07 -29.14
N SER A 7 -17.37 -0.84 -29.13
CA SER A 7 -18.53 -0.77 -28.23
C SER A 7 -18.15 -1.00 -26.77
N PHE A 8 -17.19 -1.88 -26.52
CA PHE A 8 -16.64 -2.14 -25.19
C PHE A 8 -15.94 -0.92 -24.60
N LEU A 9 -15.01 -0.31 -25.33
CA LEU A 9 -14.37 0.95 -24.89
C LEU A 9 -15.42 2.04 -24.62
N ALA A 10 -16.42 2.17 -25.49
CA ALA A 10 -17.49 3.15 -25.34
C ALA A 10 -18.32 2.93 -24.06
N ALA A 11 -18.58 1.68 -23.69
CA ALA A 11 -19.24 1.33 -22.43
C ALA A 11 -18.35 1.70 -21.23
N CYS A 12 -17.09 1.26 -21.22
CA CYS A 12 -16.15 1.57 -20.14
C CYS A 12 -15.94 3.08 -19.94
N ALA A 13 -15.83 3.85 -21.04
CA ALA A 13 -15.65 5.30 -20.96
C ALA A 13 -16.86 6.01 -20.34
N ARG A 14 -18.08 5.61 -20.72
CA ARG A 14 -19.32 6.16 -20.15
C ARG A 14 -19.48 5.79 -18.67
N GLU A 15 -19.20 4.54 -18.32
CA GLU A 15 -19.25 4.06 -16.95
C GLU A 15 -18.26 4.84 -16.07
N ARG A 16 -16.98 4.90 -16.46
CA ARG A 16 -15.95 5.60 -15.69
C ARG A 16 -16.24 7.10 -15.55
N ARG A 17 -16.70 7.75 -16.61
CA ARG A 17 -17.08 9.16 -16.56
C ARG A 17 -18.20 9.41 -15.54
N ARG A 18 -19.17 8.50 -15.45
CA ARG A 18 -20.23 8.56 -14.43
C ARG A 18 -19.70 8.29 -13.02
N GLU A 19 -18.81 7.32 -12.85
CA GLU A 19 -18.14 7.06 -11.56
C GLU A 19 -17.40 8.29 -11.03
N LEU A 20 -16.72 9.02 -11.93
CA LEU A 20 -16.00 10.25 -11.60
C LEU A 20 -16.90 11.50 -11.55
N ASN A 21 -18.21 11.34 -11.81
CA ASN A 21 -19.19 12.43 -11.91
C ASN A 21 -18.77 13.58 -12.86
N LEU A 22 -18.12 13.23 -13.98
CA LEU A 22 -17.61 14.20 -14.96
C LEU A 22 -18.62 14.43 -16.09
N SER A 23 -18.81 15.68 -16.49
CA SER A 23 -19.46 16.02 -17.76
C SER A 23 -18.50 15.82 -18.94
N LEU A 24 -19.01 15.93 -20.17
CA LEU A 24 -18.14 15.91 -21.36
C LEU A 24 -17.15 17.08 -21.38
N ASP A 25 -17.54 18.22 -20.82
CA ASP A 25 -16.68 19.40 -20.77
C ASP A 25 -15.61 19.25 -19.67
N ASP A 26 -15.94 18.60 -18.55
CA ASP A 26 -14.98 18.29 -17.49
C ASP A 26 -13.91 17.30 -17.98
N VAL A 27 -14.28 16.31 -18.79
CA VAL A 27 -13.31 15.39 -19.41
C VAL A 27 -12.34 16.15 -20.32
N ILE A 28 -12.80 17.17 -21.05
CA ILE A 28 -11.92 18.00 -21.89
C ILE A 28 -11.01 18.86 -21.01
N ALA A 29 -11.56 19.48 -19.96
CA ALA A 29 -10.81 20.29 -19.00
C ALA A 29 -9.73 19.46 -18.29
N ALA A 30 -9.99 18.18 -18.02
CA ALA A 30 -9.04 17.20 -17.48
C ALA A 30 -7.99 16.69 -18.49
N GLY A 31 -7.84 17.34 -19.66
CA GLY A 31 -6.85 16.97 -20.68
C GLY A 31 -7.34 15.93 -21.70
N GLY A 32 -8.64 15.68 -21.74
CA GLY A 32 -9.27 14.68 -22.59
C GLY A 32 -9.28 15.02 -24.08
N PRO A 33 -9.76 14.08 -24.92
CA PRO A 33 -9.95 14.34 -26.34
C PRO A 33 -11.06 15.39 -26.55
N THR A 34 -11.06 16.07 -27.70
CA THR A 34 -12.04 17.12 -27.99
C THR A 34 -13.48 16.60 -27.90
N ARG A 35 -14.47 17.48 -27.61
CA ARG A 35 -15.89 17.11 -27.48
C ARG A 35 -16.39 16.21 -28.61
N ARG A 36 -16.09 16.59 -29.86
CA ARG A 36 -16.44 15.80 -31.05
C ARG A 36 -15.82 14.41 -31.04
N THR A 37 -14.57 14.29 -30.59
CA THR A 37 -13.86 13.01 -30.51
C THR A 37 -14.42 12.16 -29.38
N LEU A 38 -14.71 12.76 -28.23
CA LEU A 38 -15.29 12.08 -27.07
C LEU A 38 -16.69 11.53 -27.38
N VAL A 39 -17.55 12.30 -28.06
CA VAL A 39 -18.86 11.81 -28.54
C VAL A 39 -18.69 10.61 -29.48
N ARG A 40 -17.68 10.64 -30.37
CA ARG A 40 -17.38 9.49 -31.25
C ARG A 40 -16.87 8.27 -30.48
N VAL A 41 -16.12 8.47 -29.40
CA VAL A 41 -15.69 7.39 -28.51
C VAL A 41 -16.91 6.76 -27.84
N GLU A 42 -17.76 7.56 -27.18
CA GLU A 42 -18.94 7.07 -26.44
C GLU A 42 -20.03 6.47 -27.36
N ALA A 43 -20.05 6.87 -28.64
CA ALA A 43 -20.92 6.30 -29.66
C ALA A 43 -20.30 5.10 -30.42
N ALA A 44 -19.08 4.67 -30.07
CA ALA A 44 -18.35 3.59 -30.76
C ALA A 44 -18.09 3.86 -32.27
N THR A 45 -17.95 5.12 -32.68
CA THR A 45 -17.79 5.56 -34.10
C THR A 45 -16.40 6.14 -34.43
N LEU A 46 -15.37 5.75 -33.68
CA LEU A 46 -13.98 6.19 -33.91
C LEU A 46 -13.41 5.76 -35.28
N GLY A 47 -13.99 4.75 -35.92
CA GLY A 47 -13.54 4.19 -37.20
C GLY A 47 -12.33 3.25 -37.07
N PRO A 48 -11.80 2.66 -38.15
CA PRO A 48 -10.83 1.56 -38.10
C PRO A 48 -9.41 1.93 -37.65
N ALA A 49 -9.03 3.20 -37.70
CA ALA A 49 -7.67 3.66 -37.40
C ALA A 49 -7.66 4.95 -36.53
N PRO A 50 -8.12 4.87 -35.27
CA PRO A 50 -8.07 6.02 -34.35
C PRO A 50 -6.63 6.39 -33.99
N LYS A 51 -6.38 7.69 -33.83
CA LYS A 51 -5.03 8.22 -33.52
C LYS A 51 -4.61 7.81 -32.09
N PRO A 52 -3.37 7.36 -31.87
CA PRO A 52 -2.85 6.98 -30.55
C PRO A 52 -2.97 8.07 -29.47
N VAL A 53 -2.90 9.34 -29.87
CA VAL A 53 -3.09 10.49 -28.96
C VAL A 53 -4.48 10.51 -28.31
N THR A 54 -5.50 9.98 -28.98
CA THR A 54 -6.87 9.90 -28.44
C THR A 54 -6.92 8.98 -27.23
N PHE A 55 -6.28 7.81 -27.31
CA PHE A 55 -6.22 6.86 -26.21
C PHE A 55 -5.45 7.43 -25.02
N ARG A 56 -4.29 8.07 -25.26
CA ARG A 56 -3.53 8.72 -24.19
C ARG A 56 -4.34 9.81 -23.47
N ARG A 57 -5.11 10.62 -24.21
CA ARG A 57 -5.98 11.64 -23.62
C ARG A 57 -7.15 11.03 -22.84
N LEU A 58 -7.69 9.90 -23.28
CA LEU A 58 -8.69 9.15 -22.51
C LEU A 58 -8.08 8.59 -21.23
N ASP A 59 -6.86 8.03 -21.32
CA ASP A 59 -6.13 7.52 -20.16
C ASP A 59 -5.94 8.64 -19.12
N THR A 60 -5.54 9.84 -19.55
CA THR A 60 -5.39 11.01 -18.67
C THR A 60 -6.71 11.47 -18.05
N ALA A 61 -7.73 11.74 -18.87
CA ALA A 61 -8.94 12.40 -18.38
C ALA A 61 -9.91 11.48 -17.61
N LEU A 62 -9.81 10.16 -17.79
CA LEU A 62 -10.63 9.17 -17.08
C LEU A 62 -9.86 8.49 -15.93
N GLU A 63 -8.68 9.03 -15.60
CA GLU A 63 -7.78 8.51 -14.56
C GLU A 63 -7.54 7.01 -14.77
N TRP A 64 -7.13 6.64 -15.97
CA TRP A 64 -6.84 5.28 -16.39
C TRP A 64 -5.34 5.09 -16.59
N GLN A 65 -4.84 3.87 -16.35
CA GLN A 65 -3.44 3.54 -16.58
C GLN A 65 -3.07 3.78 -18.04
N ASN A 66 -1.86 4.32 -18.27
CA ASN A 66 -1.37 4.61 -19.62
C ASN A 66 -1.47 3.37 -20.54
N GLY A 67 -2.07 3.57 -21.71
CA GLY A 67 -2.29 2.54 -22.72
C GLY A 67 -3.49 1.62 -22.47
N SER A 68 -4.21 1.78 -21.35
CA SER A 68 -5.34 0.89 -21.03
C SER A 68 -6.56 1.14 -21.93
N ALA A 69 -6.84 2.39 -22.33
CA ALA A 69 -7.85 2.70 -23.34
C ALA A 69 -7.53 2.07 -24.70
N ALA A 70 -6.24 2.02 -25.08
CA ALA A 70 -5.82 1.39 -26.32
C ALA A 70 -5.99 -0.14 -26.26
N ARG A 71 -5.65 -0.79 -25.13
CA ARG A 71 -5.86 -2.23 -24.96
C ARG A 71 -7.34 -2.60 -24.96
N ALA A 72 -8.21 -1.77 -24.37
CA ALA A 72 -9.65 -1.96 -24.47
C ALA A 72 -10.15 -1.91 -25.91
N TYR A 73 -9.63 -0.97 -26.71
CA TYR A 73 -10.02 -0.81 -28.10
C TYR A 73 -9.50 -1.94 -29.03
N TRP A 74 -8.27 -2.39 -28.81
CA TRP A 74 -7.61 -3.34 -29.73
C TRP A 74 -7.70 -4.80 -29.28
N ARG A 75 -7.82 -5.05 -27.98
CA ARG A 75 -7.73 -6.38 -27.36
C ARG A 75 -8.96 -6.73 -26.51
N GLY A 76 -9.90 -5.81 -26.30
CA GLY A 76 -11.06 -6.02 -25.44
C GLY A 76 -10.73 -6.13 -23.94
N GLU A 77 -9.55 -5.69 -23.52
CA GLU A 77 -9.14 -5.71 -22.11
C GLU A 77 -9.76 -4.54 -21.34
N LYS A 78 -10.34 -4.78 -20.16
CA LYS A 78 -10.94 -3.70 -19.34
C LYS A 78 -9.90 -2.63 -18.99
N PRO A 79 -10.17 -1.32 -19.21
CA PRO A 79 -9.31 -0.26 -18.72
C PRO A 79 -9.19 -0.31 -17.19
N HIS A 80 -8.00 -0.01 -16.68
CA HIS A 80 -7.74 -0.05 -15.24
C HIS A 80 -7.57 1.38 -14.75
N PRO A 81 -8.29 1.82 -13.70
CA PRO A 81 -8.05 3.13 -13.11
C PRO A 81 -6.62 3.24 -12.57
N VAL A 82 -6.03 4.43 -12.69
CA VAL A 82 -4.86 4.81 -11.92
C VAL A 82 -5.29 4.69 -10.47
N ARG A 83 -4.64 3.81 -9.72
CA ARG A 83 -4.85 3.73 -8.29
C ARG A 83 -4.42 5.08 -7.74
N ALA A 84 -5.36 5.88 -7.24
CA ALA A 84 -5.01 7.09 -6.51
C ALA A 84 -4.01 6.65 -5.44
N GLU A 85 -2.79 7.16 -5.48
CA GLU A 85 -1.83 6.95 -4.41
C GLU A 85 -2.46 7.56 -3.17
N ARG A 86 -3.04 6.70 -2.34
CA ARG A 86 -3.65 7.13 -1.09
C ARG A 86 -2.52 7.77 -0.30
N ALA A 87 -2.65 9.07 -0.02
CA ALA A 87 -1.67 9.78 0.77
C ALA A 87 -1.50 9.02 2.08
N LEU A 88 -0.26 8.69 2.42
CA LEU A 88 0.07 7.99 3.66
C LEU A 88 -0.36 8.87 4.83
N ASP A 89 -1.26 8.36 5.66
CA ASP A 89 -1.53 8.96 6.95
C ASP A 89 -0.39 8.58 7.90
N ALA A 90 0.53 9.52 8.11
CA ALA A 90 1.65 9.36 9.04
C ALA A 90 1.21 9.43 10.52
N GLY A 91 -0.04 9.79 10.81
CA GLY A 91 -0.60 9.84 12.15
C GLY A 91 -0.03 10.97 13.03
N THR A 92 -0.04 10.74 14.35
CA THR A 92 0.20 11.74 15.40
C THR A 92 1.67 11.99 15.74
N ALA A 93 2.63 11.48 14.95
CA ALA A 93 4.07 11.56 15.18
C ALA A 93 4.59 10.93 16.49
N MET A 94 3.73 10.23 17.25
CA MET A 94 4.04 9.69 18.58
C MET A 94 3.54 8.24 18.69
N VAL A 95 4.40 7.34 19.17
CA VAL A 95 4.10 5.94 19.44
C VAL A 95 4.49 5.62 20.88
N ALA A 96 3.60 4.98 21.63
CA ALA A 96 3.88 4.59 23.00
C ALA A 96 4.92 3.46 23.02
N VAL A 97 6.03 3.69 23.71
CA VAL A 97 7.09 2.70 23.89
C VAL A 97 6.97 2.10 25.30
N PRO A 98 6.81 0.77 25.44
CA PRO A 98 6.82 0.14 26.74
C PRO A 98 8.13 0.41 27.48
N ALA A 99 8.06 0.73 28.78
CA ALA A 99 9.24 1.00 29.59
C ALA A 99 10.25 -0.18 29.57
N THR A 100 9.75 -1.41 29.47
CA THR A 100 10.57 -2.62 29.34
C THR A 100 11.40 -2.64 28.05
N LEU A 101 10.84 -2.18 26.92
CA LEU A 101 11.58 -2.07 25.66
C LEU A 101 12.61 -0.95 25.71
N ALA A 102 12.26 0.19 26.32
CA ALA A 102 13.21 1.28 26.52
C ALA A 102 14.41 0.85 27.38
N LEU A 103 14.16 0.07 28.43
CA LEU A 103 15.21 -0.50 29.28
C LEU A 103 16.06 -1.52 28.50
N ALA A 104 15.45 -2.42 27.72
CA ALA A 104 16.17 -3.40 26.91
C ALA A 104 17.11 -2.75 25.87
N LEU A 105 16.66 -1.66 25.23
CA LEU A 105 17.48 -0.85 24.34
C LEU A 105 18.68 -0.23 25.08
N PHE A 106 18.44 0.31 26.27
CA PHE A 106 19.49 0.90 27.09
C PHE A 106 20.54 -0.16 27.51
N GLU A 107 20.10 -1.35 27.92
CA GLU A 107 20.98 -2.47 28.25
C GLU A 107 21.78 -2.94 27.04
N ALA A 108 21.15 -3.11 25.87
CA ALA A 108 21.82 -3.49 24.64
C ALA A 108 22.91 -2.48 24.23
N GLN A 109 22.62 -1.18 24.37
CA GLN A 109 23.59 -0.11 24.13
C GLN A 109 24.78 -0.18 25.10
N LEU A 110 24.53 -0.44 26.38
CA LEU A 110 25.58 -0.58 27.39
C LEU A 110 26.48 -1.78 27.08
N GLU A 111 25.89 -2.92 26.73
CA GLU A 111 26.62 -4.14 26.35
C GLU A 111 27.48 -3.92 25.12
N LEU A 112 26.96 -3.23 24.10
CA LEU A 112 27.72 -2.87 22.90
C LEU A 112 28.94 -2.00 23.24
N ASN A 113 28.75 -0.97 24.07
CA ASN A 113 29.84 -0.11 24.50
C ASN A 113 30.92 -0.89 25.27
N LEU A 114 30.50 -1.79 26.17
CA LEU A 114 31.41 -2.63 26.93
C LEU A 114 32.13 -3.66 26.06
N ALA A 115 31.49 -4.18 25.02
CA ALA A 115 32.10 -5.11 24.07
C ALA A 115 33.14 -4.43 23.17
N ALA A 116 32.95 -3.14 22.86
CA ALA A 116 33.85 -2.34 22.04
C ALA A 116 35.03 -1.72 22.82
N ALA A 117 34.97 -1.70 24.15
CA ALA A 117 35.96 -1.04 25.01
C ALA A 117 37.36 -1.72 25.11
N PRO A 118 37.49 -3.06 25.13
CA PRO A 118 38.79 -3.73 25.27
C PRO A 118 39.69 -3.59 24.05
N ASP A 119 41.01 -3.59 24.26
CA ASP A 119 42.03 -3.69 23.22
C ASP A 119 42.98 -4.87 23.54
N PRO A 120 43.02 -5.94 22.71
CA PRO A 120 42.26 -6.12 21.47
C PRO A 120 40.77 -6.42 21.72
N VAL A 121 39.93 -6.00 20.77
CA VAL A 121 38.48 -6.20 20.81
C VAL A 121 38.11 -7.68 20.68
N ASP A 122 37.23 -8.15 21.55
CA ASP A 122 36.57 -9.45 21.41
C ASP A 122 35.49 -9.36 20.31
N ARG A 123 35.83 -9.88 19.12
CA ARG A 123 34.94 -9.84 17.96
C ARG A 123 33.64 -10.62 18.16
N LEU A 124 33.68 -11.74 18.87
CA LEU A 124 32.48 -12.56 19.07
C LEU A 124 31.48 -11.78 19.92
N ARG A 125 31.94 -11.25 21.06
CA ARG A 125 31.12 -10.44 21.97
C ARG A 125 30.59 -9.18 21.29
N LEU A 126 31.39 -8.53 20.44
CA LEU A 126 30.95 -7.37 19.67
C LEU A 126 29.82 -7.75 18.70
N THR A 127 29.97 -8.86 17.95
CA THR A 127 28.93 -9.32 17.02
C THR A 127 27.62 -9.66 17.73
N GLU A 128 27.68 -10.34 18.88
CA GLU A 128 26.50 -10.64 19.70
C GLU A 128 25.79 -9.37 20.20
N SER A 129 26.58 -8.39 20.66
CA SER A 129 26.02 -7.11 21.15
C SER A 129 25.38 -6.29 20.04
N VAL A 130 25.99 -6.26 18.84
CA VAL A 130 25.39 -5.63 17.66
C VAL A 130 24.10 -6.33 17.26
N ALA A 131 24.06 -7.66 17.29
CA ALA A 131 22.85 -8.42 16.98
C ALA A 131 21.72 -8.08 17.97
N ARG A 132 22.01 -8.03 19.27
CA ARG A 132 21.02 -7.66 20.29
C ARG A 132 20.50 -6.22 20.10
N MET A 133 21.38 -5.26 19.83
CA MET A 133 20.98 -3.87 19.53
C MET A 133 20.05 -3.80 18.31
N ASN A 134 20.39 -4.52 17.23
CA ASN A 134 19.56 -4.58 16.03
C ASN A 134 18.20 -5.22 16.30
N THR A 135 18.14 -6.27 17.13
CA THR A 135 16.89 -6.87 17.57
C THR A 135 16.00 -5.83 18.25
N GLU A 136 16.48 -5.17 19.30
CA GLU A 136 15.66 -4.19 20.05
C GLU A 136 15.24 -2.98 19.21
N CYS A 137 16.12 -2.47 18.33
CA CYS A 137 15.78 -1.44 17.34
C CYS A 137 14.67 -1.91 16.39
N GLY A 138 14.71 -3.17 15.96
CA GLY A 138 13.67 -3.79 15.14
C GLY A 138 12.31 -3.84 15.85
N ARG A 139 12.29 -4.12 17.16
CA ARG A 139 11.05 -4.12 17.96
C ARG A 139 10.45 -2.72 18.07
N LEU A 140 11.30 -1.71 18.32
CA LEU A 140 10.91 -0.31 18.35
C LEU A 140 10.31 0.15 17.01
N LEU A 141 11.00 -0.13 15.90
CA LEU A 141 10.50 0.14 14.55
C LEU A 141 9.19 -0.61 14.28
N GLY A 142 9.05 -1.83 14.82
CA GLY A 142 7.84 -2.62 14.74
C GLY A 142 6.62 -1.94 15.37
N LEU A 143 6.78 -1.21 16.48
CA LEU A 143 5.68 -0.44 17.08
C LEU A 143 5.19 0.65 16.13
N TYR A 144 6.11 1.41 15.56
CA TYR A 144 5.79 2.46 14.59
C TYR A 144 5.14 1.90 13.32
N LEU A 145 5.69 0.82 12.77
CA LEU A 145 5.13 0.17 11.60
C LEU A 145 3.71 -0.35 11.85
N THR A 146 3.44 -0.85 13.06
CA THR A 146 2.10 -1.33 13.42
C THR A 146 1.08 -0.19 13.40
N ASP A 147 1.36 0.92 14.08
CA ASP A 147 0.48 2.10 14.08
C ASP A 147 0.25 2.63 12.66
N LEU A 148 1.31 2.73 11.86
CA LEU A 148 1.24 3.20 10.47
C LEU A 148 0.39 2.27 9.59
N LEU A 149 0.50 0.95 9.76
CA LEU A 149 -0.31 -0.02 9.03
C LEU A 149 -1.78 -0.05 9.49
N GLU A 150 -2.05 0.14 10.78
CA GLU A 150 -3.41 0.20 11.31
C GLU A 150 -4.20 1.37 10.72
N ARG A 151 -3.56 2.55 10.62
CA ARG A 151 -4.13 3.77 10.02
C ARG A 151 -4.34 3.63 8.52
N ASN A 152 -3.36 3.05 7.83
CA ASN A 152 -3.37 2.96 6.37
C ASN A 152 -3.99 1.67 5.84
N ARG A 153 -4.63 0.86 6.70
CA ARG A 153 -5.22 -0.41 6.27
C ARG A 153 -6.37 -0.16 5.30
N ASP A 154 -6.17 -0.62 4.07
CA ASP A 154 -7.21 -0.72 3.06
C ASP A 154 -8.05 -1.99 3.27
N PRO A 155 -9.40 -1.90 3.32
CA PRO A 155 -10.28 -3.08 3.31
C PRO A 155 -10.01 -4.05 2.16
N GLN A 156 -9.47 -3.55 1.05
CA GLN A 156 -9.13 -4.35 -0.13
C GLN A 156 -7.71 -4.98 -0.03
N GLY A 157 -7.02 -4.81 1.09
CA GLY A 157 -5.72 -5.41 1.36
C GLY A 157 -4.55 -4.73 0.65
N SER A 158 -4.73 -3.52 0.12
CA SER A 158 -3.64 -2.75 -0.44
C SER A 158 -2.72 -2.18 0.62
N THR A 159 -1.43 -2.36 0.44
CA THR A 159 -0.42 -1.59 1.16
C THR A 159 0.11 -0.47 0.26
N PRO A 160 0.30 0.76 0.78
CA PRO A 160 1.03 1.80 0.06
C PRO A 160 2.43 1.32 -0.39
N PRO A 161 2.82 1.50 -1.67
CA PRO A 161 4.09 0.97 -2.19
C PRO A 161 5.34 1.41 -1.44
N LEU A 162 5.30 2.61 -0.83
CA LEU A 162 6.40 3.14 -0.04
C LEU A 162 6.62 2.33 1.26
N LEU A 163 5.55 1.83 1.89
CA LEU A 163 5.67 0.99 3.09
C LEU A 163 6.27 -0.37 2.77
N GLU A 164 5.81 -1.00 1.69
CA GLU A 164 6.36 -2.28 1.25
C GLU A 164 7.85 -2.19 0.93
N ARG A 165 8.29 -1.07 0.35
CA ARG A 165 9.71 -0.83 0.02
C ARG A 165 10.54 -0.49 1.25
N ALA A 166 10.08 0.42 2.10
CA ALA A 166 10.83 0.91 3.25
C ALA A 166 10.97 -0.16 4.34
N PHE A 167 9.94 -0.99 4.53
CA PHE A 167 9.88 -2.00 5.58
C PHE A 167 9.90 -3.43 5.02
N ALA A 168 10.44 -3.62 3.81
CA ALA A 168 10.48 -4.90 3.12
C ALA A 168 11.05 -6.01 4.03
N GLU A 169 12.16 -5.74 4.70
CA GLU A 169 12.78 -6.71 5.61
C GLU A 169 11.81 -7.07 6.75
N LEU A 170 11.37 -6.09 7.55
CA LEU A 170 10.47 -6.33 8.69
C LEU A 170 9.16 -7.05 8.32
N LEU A 171 8.66 -6.87 7.09
CA LEU A 171 7.42 -7.51 6.62
C LEU A 171 7.65 -8.90 6.02
N ASN A 172 8.80 -9.13 5.37
CA ASN A 172 9.07 -10.35 4.61
C ASN A 172 9.91 -11.38 5.37
N SER A 173 10.71 -10.98 6.37
CA SER A 173 11.55 -11.93 7.12
C SER A 173 10.69 -12.99 7.80
N PRO A 174 11.02 -14.30 7.69
CA PRO A 174 10.27 -15.37 8.34
C PRO A 174 10.06 -15.12 9.83
N VAL A 175 8.87 -15.48 10.34
CA VAL A 175 8.55 -15.32 11.77
C VAL A 175 8.58 -16.71 12.41
N ALA A 176 9.55 -16.94 13.30
CA ALA A 176 9.65 -18.17 14.06
C ALA A 176 8.66 -18.16 15.24
N PRO A 177 7.95 -19.26 15.55
CA PRO A 177 7.03 -19.33 16.70
C PRO A 177 7.65 -18.95 18.05
N GLU A 178 8.96 -19.12 18.19
CA GLU A 178 9.73 -18.82 19.40
C GLU A 178 10.10 -17.34 19.51
N ASP A 179 9.81 -16.54 18.49
CA ASP A 179 10.09 -15.11 18.47
C ASP A 179 9.24 -14.38 19.52
N PRO A 180 9.84 -13.57 20.41
CA PRO A 180 9.09 -12.82 21.43
C PRO A 180 8.01 -11.91 20.86
N ASP A 181 8.18 -11.44 19.61
CA ASP A 181 7.23 -10.57 18.91
C ASP A 181 6.44 -11.35 17.83
N TYR A 182 6.32 -12.67 17.96
CA TYR A 182 5.66 -13.55 16.97
C TYR A 182 4.26 -13.05 16.58
N GLU A 183 3.39 -12.82 17.58
CA GLU A 183 2.01 -12.38 17.34
C GLU A 183 1.97 -11.00 16.67
N ASP A 184 2.83 -10.07 17.07
CA ASP A 184 2.91 -8.72 16.48
C ASP A 184 3.40 -8.75 15.03
N LYS A 185 4.37 -9.61 14.70
CA LYS A 185 4.85 -9.79 13.33
C LYS A 185 3.77 -10.41 12.44
N LEU A 186 3.04 -11.42 12.93
CA LEU A 186 1.87 -11.97 12.23
C LEU A 186 0.76 -10.95 12.06
N TYR A 187 0.54 -10.10 13.06
CA TYR A 187 -0.45 -9.04 12.99
C TYR A 187 -0.12 -8.03 11.87
N ARG A 188 1.14 -7.60 11.74
CA ARG A 188 1.58 -6.71 10.64
C ARG A 188 1.36 -7.36 9.26
N ARG A 189 1.64 -8.65 9.12
CA ARG A 189 1.36 -9.42 7.90
C ARG A 189 -0.13 -9.49 7.59
N TRP A 190 -0.95 -9.68 8.62
CA TRP A 190 -2.40 -9.64 8.50
C TRP A 190 -2.91 -8.25 8.05
N LEU A 191 -2.31 -7.16 8.55
CA LEU A 191 -2.65 -5.79 8.16
C LEU A 191 -2.40 -5.51 6.67
N ILE A 192 -1.35 -6.11 6.08
CA ILE A 192 -1.03 -6.00 4.64
C ILE A 192 -1.72 -7.07 3.77
N GLY A 193 -2.72 -7.78 4.31
CA GLY A 193 -3.51 -8.75 3.56
C GLY A 193 -2.89 -10.14 3.39
N ARG A 194 -1.74 -10.45 4.00
CA ARG A 194 -1.11 -11.79 3.96
C ARG A 194 -1.73 -12.74 4.97
N THR A 195 -3.01 -13.01 4.79
CA THR A 195 -3.83 -13.79 5.72
C THR A 195 -3.57 -15.29 5.69
N THR A 196 -2.98 -15.82 4.62
CA THR A 196 -2.63 -17.26 4.48
C THR A 196 -1.57 -17.72 5.48
N GLU A 197 -0.79 -16.79 6.03
CA GLU A 197 0.28 -17.05 7.00
C GLU A 197 -0.21 -16.91 8.45
N VAL A 198 -1.49 -16.57 8.66
CA VAL A 198 -2.06 -16.27 9.97
C VAL A 198 -2.95 -17.42 10.44
N PRO A 199 -2.65 -18.04 11.60
CA PRO A 199 -3.54 -19.02 12.21
C PRO A 199 -4.96 -18.46 12.38
N ARG A 200 -5.99 -19.25 12.04
CA ARG A 200 -7.40 -18.81 12.09
C ARG A 200 -7.83 -18.33 13.49
N GLU A 201 -7.21 -18.90 14.53
CA GLU A 201 -7.44 -18.55 15.93
C GLU A 201 -7.04 -17.11 16.26
N LEU A 202 -6.05 -16.55 15.57
CA LEU A 202 -5.56 -15.18 15.79
C LEU A 202 -6.35 -14.14 14.98
N ALA A 203 -7.00 -14.54 13.88
CA ALA A 203 -7.72 -13.61 13.01
C ALA A 203 -8.80 -12.81 13.75
N GLY A 204 -9.55 -13.45 14.66
CA GLY A 204 -10.56 -12.77 15.48
C GLY A 204 -9.95 -11.73 16.43
N ARG A 205 -8.80 -12.04 17.04
CA ARG A 205 -8.08 -11.12 17.95
C ARG A 205 -7.55 -9.91 17.17
N PHE A 206 -7.04 -10.13 15.97
CA PHE A 206 -6.52 -9.07 15.10
C PHE A 206 -7.60 -8.10 14.63
N VAL A 207 -8.80 -8.61 14.30
CA VAL A 207 -9.96 -7.75 13.99
C VAL A 207 -10.33 -6.87 15.19
N ALA A 208 -10.40 -7.46 16.40
CA ALA A 208 -10.72 -6.70 17.61
C ALA A 208 -9.65 -5.63 17.93
N ARG A 209 -8.36 -5.98 17.78
CA ARG A 209 -7.24 -5.05 17.98
C ARG A 209 -7.32 -3.86 17.03
N LEU A 210 -7.52 -4.10 15.74
CA LEU A 210 -7.64 -3.04 14.74
C LEU A 210 -8.85 -2.13 15.02
N ALA A 211 -9.99 -2.71 15.40
CA ALA A 211 -11.18 -1.93 15.74
C ALA A 211 -10.93 -1.02 16.94
N GLN A 212 -10.18 -1.48 17.94
CA GLN A 212 -9.79 -0.68 19.08
C GLN A 212 -8.79 0.43 18.69
N ALA A 213 -7.80 0.12 17.86
CA ALA A 213 -6.83 1.10 17.37
C ALA A 213 -7.51 2.26 16.64
N ARG A 214 -8.48 1.98 15.76
CA ARG A 214 -9.27 3.00 15.04
C ARG A 214 -10.09 3.88 15.98
N LYS A 215 -10.73 3.29 17.00
CA LYS A 215 -11.44 4.05 18.03
C LYS A 215 -10.50 5.01 18.76
N ASN A 216 -9.30 4.55 19.11
CA ASN A 216 -8.28 5.36 19.80
C ASN A 216 -7.75 6.48 18.90
N ALA A 217 -7.68 6.25 17.58
CA ALA A 217 -7.24 7.24 16.60
C ALA A 217 -8.29 8.34 16.28
N GLY A 218 -9.51 8.25 16.85
CA GLY A 218 -10.59 9.21 16.58
C GLY A 218 -11.37 8.93 15.29
N GLU A 219 -11.08 7.85 14.59
CA GLU A 219 -11.88 7.36 13.47
C GLU A 219 -13.08 6.57 14.01
N GLY A 220 -14.11 7.28 14.45
CA GLY A 220 -15.43 6.71 14.69
C GLY A 220 -16.05 6.19 13.38
N PRO A 221 -16.92 5.15 13.43
CA PRO A 221 -17.49 4.57 12.23
C PRO A 221 -18.30 5.61 11.45
N GLN A 222 -17.92 5.85 10.19
CA GLN A 222 -18.79 6.44 9.17
C GLN A 222 -19.54 5.33 8.45
#